data_AF-A0A085WEX6-F1
#
_entry.id   AF-A0A085WEX6-F1
#
_cell.length_a   1.000
_cell.length_b   1.000
_cell.length_c   1.000
_cell.angle_alpha   90.00
_cell.angle_beta   90.00
_cell.angle_gamma   90.00
#
_symmetry.space_group_name_H-M   'P 1'
#
loop_
_entity.id
_entity.type
_entity.pdbx_description
1 polymer ?
#
loop_
_entity_poly.entity_id
_entity_poly.type
_entity_poly.pdbx_seq_one_letter_code
_entity_poly.pdbx_strand_id
1 'polypeptide(L)'
;MLATSVVGAAVIQVGHSLDADLRARIDAALAECADAARSEVMLKHFGRSPTRQECSEVIGTDSQGQPITRAMQLGVEQHTLALRCAERKLQELKPGGFSIQPRYRVDPETGKAEYLPRQVVENLLRQGRSAELRGTIEPDLVLHEGQPYRVQETYDLKFPCANTSQRVPWRTYPRGHAHEGSNQGTVYREALGGKPVLVQPHLGVAR
;
A
#
# COMPACT_ATOMS: atom_id res chain seq x y z
N MET A 1 -22.91 -20.28 24.43
CA MET A 1 -22.80 -20.13 22.96
C MET A 1 -22.78 -18.64 22.66
N LEU A 2 -21.61 -18.06 22.43
CA LEU A 2 -21.49 -16.67 21.99
C LEU A 2 -21.62 -16.68 20.46
N ALA A 3 -22.72 -16.12 19.96
CA ALA A 3 -22.88 -15.87 18.53
C ALA A 3 -21.84 -14.84 18.12
N THR A 4 -20.76 -15.29 17.48
CA THR A 4 -19.88 -14.41 16.70
C THR A 4 -20.71 -13.90 15.53
N SER A 5 -21.26 -12.70 15.67
CA SER A 5 -21.74 -11.91 14.55
C SER A 5 -20.57 -11.73 13.59
N VAL A 6 -20.58 -12.48 12.49
CA VAL A 6 -19.71 -12.23 11.35
C VAL A 6 -20.13 -10.86 10.83
N VAL A 7 -19.31 -9.83 11.08
CA VAL A 7 -19.47 -8.56 10.38
C VAL A 7 -19.36 -8.90 8.91
N GLY A 8 -20.49 -8.86 8.21
CA GLY A 8 -20.56 -9.21 6.79
C GLY A 8 -19.53 -8.40 6.03
N ALA A 9 -18.74 -9.09 5.20
CA ALA A 9 -17.79 -8.42 4.33
C ALA A 9 -18.57 -7.45 3.42
N ALA A 10 -18.14 -6.19 3.38
CA ALA A 10 -18.84 -5.16 2.63
C ALA A 10 -18.20 -5.02 1.25
N VAL A 11 -19.01 -5.17 0.21
CA VAL A 11 -18.61 -4.99 -1.19
C VAL A 11 -18.20 -3.54 -1.44
N ILE A 12 -17.18 -3.34 -2.27
CA ILE A 12 -16.68 -2.01 -2.61
C ILE A 12 -17.72 -1.19 -3.39
N GLN A 13 -17.83 0.07 -2.99
CA GLN A 13 -18.61 1.13 -3.62
C GLN A 13 -17.66 2.28 -3.97
N VAL A 14 -17.79 2.81 -5.18
CA VAL A 14 -17.08 4.04 -5.57
C VAL A 14 -17.77 5.21 -4.89
N GLY A 15 -17.03 5.89 -4.00
CA GLY A 15 -17.46 7.09 -3.30
C GLY A 15 -17.41 8.34 -4.20
N HIS A 16 -17.90 9.46 -3.68
CA HIS A 16 -17.88 10.72 -4.42
C HIS A 16 -16.44 11.21 -4.62
N SER A 17 -16.22 11.96 -5.70
CA SER A 17 -14.92 12.60 -5.95
C SER A 17 -14.55 13.54 -4.82
N LEU A 18 -13.26 13.57 -4.47
CA LEU A 18 -12.73 14.59 -3.56
C LEU A 18 -12.81 15.98 -4.19
N ASP A 19 -13.02 16.98 -3.35
CA ASP A 19 -12.78 18.37 -3.69
C ASP A 19 -11.35 18.55 -4.23
N ALA A 20 -11.19 19.39 -5.26
CA ALA A 20 -9.93 19.51 -5.98
C ALA A 20 -8.81 20.10 -5.11
N ASP A 21 -9.13 21.07 -4.25
CA ASP A 21 -8.16 21.70 -3.35
C ASP A 21 -7.76 20.75 -2.23
N LEU A 22 -8.73 20.04 -1.63
CA LEU A 22 -8.44 18.99 -0.66
C LEU A 22 -7.54 17.90 -1.26
N ARG A 23 -7.83 17.47 -2.48
CA ARG A 23 -7.05 16.47 -3.19
C ARG A 23 -5.61 16.93 -3.43
N ALA A 24 -5.41 18.17 -3.90
CA ALA A 24 -4.09 18.74 -4.10
C ALA A 24 -3.27 18.83 -2.79
N ARG A 25 -3.93 19.17 -1.67
CA ARG A 25 -3.29 19.20 -0.34
C ARG A 25 -2.88 17.81 0.13
N ILE A 26 -3.72 16.80 -0.11
CA ILE A 26 -3.39 15.41 0.20
C ILE A 26 -2.22 14.93 -0.67
N ASP A 27 -2.24 15.20 -1.98
CA ASP A 27 -1.14 14.84 -2.88
C ASP A 27 0.19 15.44 -2.43
N ALA A 28 0.20 16.73 -2.08
CA ALA A 28 1.38 17.41 -1.57
C ALA A 28 1.86 16.79 -0.24
N ALA A 29 0.93 16.50 0.68
CA ALA A 29 1.24 15.86 1.96
C ALA A 29 1.87 14.47 1.79
N LEU A 30 1.34 13.65 0.88
CA LEU A 30 1.87 12.31 0.62
C LEU A 30 3.23 12.35 -0.08
N ALA A 31 3.42 13.28 -1.02
CA ALA A 31 4.72 13.48 -1.67
C ALA A 31 5.78 13.91 -0.65
N GLU A 32 5.46 14.87 0.23
CA GLU A 32 6.36 15.31 1.31
C GLU A 32 6.73 14.16 2.26
N CYS A 33 5.74 13.33 2.64
CA CYS A 33 6.00 12.17 3.49
C CYS A 33 6.91 11.13 2.82
N ALA A 34 6.73 10.88 1.53
CA ALA A 34 7.60 9.98 0.78
C ALA A 34 9.04 10.54 0.70
N ASP A 35 9.20 11.85 0.47
CA ASP A 35 10.51 12.51 0.41
C ASP A 35 11.25 12.54 1.74
N ALA A 36 10.54 12.86 2.82
CA ALA A 36 11.10 12.84 4.16
C ALA A 36 11.56 11.43 4.55
N ALA A 37 10.70 10.43 4.35
CA ALA A 37 11.02 9.03 4.65
C ALA A 37 12.23 8.53 3.85
N ARG A 38 12.30 8.86 2.55
CA ARG A 38 13.47 8.51 1.74
C ARG A 38 14.73 9.16 2.30
N SER A 39 14.69 10.48 2.49
CA SER A 39 15.84 11.26 2.95
C SER A 39 16.38 10.75 4.28
N GLU A 40 15.50 10.47 5.24
CA GLU A 40 15.87 9.95 6.56
C GLU A 40 16.55 8.58 6.46
N VAL A 41 15.98 7.63 5.72
CA VAL A 41 16.55 6.28 5.58
C VAL A 41 17.88 6.32 4.81
N MET A 42 17.99 7.15 3.76
CA MET A 42 19.26 7.27 3.02
C MET A 42 20.34 7.90 3.88
N LEU A 43 20.03 8.93 4.66
CA LEU A 43 20.97 9.56 5.58
C LEU A 43 21.45 8.56 6.64
N LYS A 44 20.53 7.78 7.22
CA LYS A 44 20.82 6.77 8.25
C LYS A 44 21.79 5.68 7.77
N HIS A 45 21.64 5.19 6.54
CA HIS A 45 22.37 4.00 6.07
C HIS A 45 23.54 4.29 5.13
N PHE A 46 23.49 5.36 4.33
CA PHE A 46 24.45 5.61 3.25
C PHE A 46 24.98 7.05 3.20
N GLY A 47 24.26 8.04 3.74
CA GLY A 47 24.54 9.47 3.52
C GLY A 47 24.35 9.94 2.07
N ARG A 48 23.95 9.03 1.17
CA ARG A 48 23.72 9.24 -0.27
C ARG A 48 22.69 8.24 -0.79
N SER A 49 22.32 8.33 -2.07
CA SER A 49 21.60 7.22 -2.71
C SER A 49 22.52 6.00 -2.92
N PRO A 50 22.01 4.78 -2.67
CA PRO A 50 22.77 3.55 -2.90
C PRO A 50 22.86 3.23 -4.40
N THR A 51 23.89 2.48 -4.76
CA THR A 51 24.09 1.90 -6.08
C THR A 51 23.20 0.68 -6.28
N ARG A 52 23.03 0.23 -7.53
CA ARG A 52 22.28 -1.00 -7.82
C ARG A 52 22.91 -2.24 -7.18
N GLN A 53 24.25 -2.28 -7.09
CA GLN A 53 24.97 -3.37 -6.45
C GLN A 53 24.66 -3.42 -4.96
N GLU A 54 24.80 -2.30 -4.25
CA GLU A 54 24.46 -2.19 -2.82
C GLU A 54 22.99 -2.56 -2.55
N CYS A 55 22.08 -2.14 -3.42
CA CYS A 55 20.67 -2.51 -3.32
C CYS A 55 20.41 -4.03 -3.44
N SER A 56 21.25 -4.73 -4.20
CA SER A 56 21.09 -6.17 -4.50
C SER A 56 21.80 -7.07 -3.48
N GLU A 57 22.58 -6.49 -2.56
CA GLU A 57 23.27 -7.23 -1.51
C GLU A 57 22.27 -8.04 -0.67
N VAL A 58 22.57 -9.32 -0.49
CA VAL A 58 21.83 -10.20 0.42
C VAL A 58 22.35 -9.96 1.83
N ILE A 59 21.45 -9.61 2.73
CA ILE A 59 21.77 -9.13 4.07
C ILE A 59 21.28 -10.10 5.16
N GLY A 60 20.69 -11.21 4.74
CA GLY A 60 20.13 -12.24 5.59
C GLY A 60 19.12 -13.09 4.81
N THR A 61 18.39 -13.93 5.54
CA THR A 61 17.29 -14.75 5.03
C THR A 61 16.07 -14.60 5.92
N ASP A 62 14.87 -14.73 5.35
CA ASP A 62 13.63 -14.78 6.12
C ASP A 62 13.43 -16.15 6.79
N SER A 63 12.32 -16.33 7.50
CA SER A 63 11.97 -17.58 8.21
C SER A 63 11.72 -18.77 7.27
N GLN A 64 11.57 -18.53 5.97
CA GLN A 64 11.42 -19.55 4.94
C GLN A 64 12.72 -19.78 4.15
N GLY A 65 13.83 -19.18 4.60
CA GLY A 65 15.13 -19.28 3.96
C GLY A 65 15.26 -18.44 2.69
N GLN A 66 14.31 -17.55 2.39
CA GLN A 66 14.40 -16.68 1.21
C GLN A 66 15.36 -15.52 1.47
N PRO A 67 16.19 -15.13 0.49
CA PRO A 67 17.16 -14.06 0.68
C PRO A 67 16.45 -12.72 0.89
N ILE A 68 16.85 -12.01 1.95
CA ILE A 68 16.47 -10.62 2.18
C ILE A 68 17.55 -9.75 1.56
N THR A 69 17.16 -8.87 0.63
CA THR A 69 18.08 -7.91 0.01
C THR A 69 18.09 -6.59 0.75
N ARG A 70 19.15 -5.80 0.58
CA ARG A 70 19.21 -4.41 1.07
C ARG A 70 18.04 -3.58 0.54
N ALA A 71 17.67 -3.72 -0.73
CA ALA A 71 16.51 -3.03 -1.29
C ALA A 71 15.21 -3.32 -0.54
N MET A 72 15.00 -4.58 -0.12
CA MET A 72 13.82 -4.95 0.68
C MET A 72 13.83 -4.28 2.05
N GLN A 73 14.97 -4.29 2.75
CA GLN A 73 15.08 -3.62 4.05
C GLN A 73 14.80 -2.12 3.94
N LEU A 74 15.48 -1.43 3.02
CA LEU A 74 15.34 0.02 2.86
C LEU A 74 13.91 0.38 2.47
N GLY A 75 13.29 -0.40 1.57
CA GLY A 75 11.90 -0.22 1.18
C GLY A 75 10.95 -0.33 2.38
N VAL A 76 11.12 -1.34 3.24
CA VAL A 76 10.29 -1.53 4.45
C VAL A 76 10.47 -0.37 5.43
N GLU A 77 11.70 0.08 5.69
CA GLU A 77 11.96 1.23 6.56
C GLU A 77 11.30 2.51 6.00
N GLN A 78 11.40 2.73 4.68
CA GLN A 78 10.83 3.89 4.01
C GLN A 78 9.30 3.89 4.03
N HIS A 79 8.65 2.76 3.71
CA HIS A 79 7.18 2.65 3.83
C HIS A 79 6.74 2.92 5.26
N THR A 80 7.41 2.35 6.26
CA THR A 80 7.05 2.51 7.68
C THR A 80 7.05 3.98 8.10
N LEU A 81 8.09 4.73 7.75
CA LEU A 81 8.18 6.16 8.07
C LEU A 81 7.19 7.00 7.28
N ALA A 82 7.03 6.72 5.98
CA ALA A 82 6.15 7.48 5.12
C ALA A 82 4.67 7.32 5.52
N LEU A 83 4.25 6.09 5.86
CA LEU A 83 2.88 5.82 6.29
C LEU A 83 2.56 6.45 7.64
N ARG A 84 3.52 6.45 8.59
CA ARG A 84 3.36 7.18 9.86
C ARG A 84 3.22 8.68 9.64
N CYS A 85 4.00 9.26 8.73
CA CYS A 85 3.87 10.66 8.35
C CYS A 85 2.50 10.93 7.70
N ALA A 86 2.08 10.07 6.76
CA ALA A 86 0.82 10.18 6.06
C ALA A 86 -0.37 10.11 7.03
N GLU A 87 -0.38 9.16 7.96
CA GLU A 87 -1.42 9.04 8.98
C GLU A 87 -1.62 10.34 9.77
N ARG A 88 -0.54 10.95 10.26
CA ARG A 88 -0.60 12.23 10.98
C ARG A 88 -1.19 13.35 10.12
N LYS A 89 -0.69 13.53 8.89
CA LYS A 89 -1.18 14.60 7.99
C LYS A 89 -2.62 14.35 7.54
N LEU A 90 -3.00 13.11 7.26
CA LEU A 90 -4.35 12.75 6.86
C LEU A 90 -5.35 12.87 8.00
N GLN A 91 -4.92 12.68 9.25
CA GLN A 91 -5.75 12.94 10.42
C GLN A 91 -6.16 14.41 10.52
N GLU A 92 -5.32 15.34 10.05
CA GLU A 92 -5.64 16.77 9.97
C GLU A 92 -6.47 17.11 8.72
N LEU A 93 -6.14 16.53 7.57
CA LEU A 93 -6.76 16.87 6.29
C LEU A 93 -8.12 16.19 6.06
N LYS A 94 -8.29 14.95 6.53
CA LYS A 94 -9.47 14.11 6.29
C LYS A 94 -9.69 13.14 7.47
N PRO A 95 -9.98 13.64 8.69
CA PRO A 95 -10.15 12.80 9.88
C PRO A 95 -11.20 11.72 9.66
N GLY A 96 -10.83 10.47 9.97
CA GLY A 96 -11.72 9.29 9.82
C GLY A 96 -12.06 8.89 8.38
N GLY A 97 -11.57 9.61 7.37
CA GLY A 97 -11.84 9.33 5.96
C GLY A 97 -10.69 8.65 5.23
N PHE A 98 -9.82 7.94 5.94
CA PHE A 98 -8.74 7.18 5.32
C PHE A 98 -8.42 5.91 6.10
N SER A 99 -7.78 4.97 5.41
CA SER A 99 -7.23 3.76 6.01
C SER A 99 -5.79 3.57 5.56
N ILE A 100 -4.91 3.24 6.51
CA ILE A 100 -3.52 2.82 6.26
C ILE A 100 -3.50 1.32 6.04
N GLN A 101 -2.91 0.87 4.92
CA GLN A 101 -2.78 -0.53 4.54
C GLN A 101 -4.07 -1.36 4.73
N PRO A 102 -5.24 -0.90 4.26
CA PRO A 102 -6.47 -1.68 4.33
C PRO A 102 -6.37 -2.90 3.41
N ARG A 103 -6.96 -4.00 3.83
CA ARG A 103 -6.95 -5.25 3.07
C ARG A 103 -8.31 -5.54 2.45
N TYR A 104 -8.29 -6.00 1.21
CA TYR A 104 -9.50 -6.35 0.46
C TYR A 104 -9.38 -7.75 -0.13
N ARG A 105 -10.43 -8.56 0.00
CA ARG A 105 -10.54 -9.84 -0.68
C ARG A 105 -11.09 -9.59 -2.08
N VAL A 106 -10.40 -10.08 -3.09
CA VAL A 106 -10.87 -10.01 -4.49
C VAL A 106 -11.46 -11.36 -4.84
N ASP A 107 -12.70 -11.36 -5.32
CA ASP A 107 -13.33 -12.51 -5.94
C ASP A 107 -12.65 -12.78 -7.30
N PRO A 108 -12.04 -13.96 -7.49
CA PRO A 108 -11.33 -14.27 -8.73
C PRO A 108 -12.26 -14.45 -9.94
N GLU A 109 -13.54 -14.77 -9.74
CA GLU A 109 -14.50 -14.97 -10.81
C GLU A 109 -15.09 -13.64 -11.27
N THR A 110 -15.43 -12.76 -10.33
CA THR A 110 -16.15 -11.51 -10.63
C THR A 110 -15.25 -10.28 -10.65
N GLY A 111 -14.02 -10.38 -10.11
CA GLY A 111 -13.11 -9.25 -9.92
C GLY A 111 -13.54 -8.25 -8.83
N LYS A 112 -14.73 -8.46 -8.24
CA LYS A 112 -15.26 -7.58 -7.19
C LYS A 112 -14.47 -7.78 -5.89
N ALA A 113 -14.30 -6.70 -5.16
CA ALA A 113 -13.64 -6.75 -3.87
C ALA A 113 -14.59 -6.55 -2.69
N GLU A 114 -14.17 -7.10 -1.55
CA GLU A 114 -14.79 -6.90 -0.25
C GLU A 114 -13.75 -6.43 0.75
N TYR A 115 -14.11 -5.48 1.61
CA TYR A 115 -13.25 -5.02 2.68
C TYR A 115 -13.08 -6.11 3.75
N LEU A 116 -11.83 -6.38 4.15
CA LEU A 116 -11.49 -7.24 5.28
C LEU A 116 -11.12 -6.39 6.50
N PRO A 117 -11.94 -6.38 7.56
CA PRO A 117 -11.62 -5.67 8.79
C PRO A 117 -10.28 -6.16 9.37
N ARG A 118 -9.47 -5.22 9.88
CA ARG A 118 -8.17 -5.52 10.48
C ARG A 118 -8.23 -6.65 11.52
N GLN A 119 -9.25 -6.64 12.38
CA GLN A 119 -9.44 -7.67 13.40
C GLN A 119 -9.65 -9.08 12.80
N VAL A 120 -10.31 -9.19 11.64
CA VAL A 120 -10.45 -10.46 10.92
C VAL A 120 -9.09 -10.94 10.40
N VAL A 121 -8.31 -10.04 9.81
CA VAL A 121 -6.95 -10.35 9.32
C VAL A 121 -6.05 -10.82 10.47
N GLU A 122 -6.03 -10.09 11.58
CA GLU A 122 -5.25 -10.45 12.77
C GLU A 122 -5.69 -11.78 13.40
N ASN A 123 -7.01 -12.06 13.42
CA ASN A 123 -7.53 -13.34 13.88
C ASN A 123 -7.06 -14.51 12.99
N LEU A 124 -7.11 -14.35 11.66
CA LEU A 124 -6.62 -15.37 10.73
C LEU A 124 -5.14 -15.65 10.92
N LEU A 125 -4.33 -14.59 11.05
CA LEU A 125 -2.88 -14.74 11.30
C LEU A 125 -2.59 -15.44 12.62
N ARG A 126 -3.25 -15.05 13.73
CA ARG A 126 -3.10 -15.66 15.05
C ARG A 126 -3.50 -17.15 15.06
N GLN A 127 -4.47 -17.53 14.24
CA GLN A 127 -4.93 -18.93 14.11
C GLN A 127 -4.06 -19.75 13.14
N GLY A 128 -3.00 -19.19 12.56
CA GLY A 128 -2.17 -19.87 11.55
C GLY A 128 -2.87 -20.05 10.20
N ARG A 129 -3.97 -19.32 9.94
CA ARG A 129 -4.82 -19.43 8.75
C ARG A 129 -4.44 -18.39 7.68
N SER A 130 -3.15 -18.14 7.52
CA SER A 130 -2.63 -17.15 6.56
C SER A 130 -2.99 -17.47 5.11
N ALA A 131 -3.26 -18.74 4.79
CA ALA A 131 -3.73 -19.17 3.47
C ALA A 131 -5.04 -18.48 3.04
N GLU A 132 -5.91 -18.08 3.97
CA GLU A 132 -7.18 -17.38 3.68
C GLU A 132 -7.02 -15.91 3.30
N LEU A 133 -5.80 -15.40 3.44
CA LEU A 133 -5.39 -14.07 2.97
C LEU A 133 -4.73 -14.14 1.59
N ARG A 134 -4.58 -15.34 1.01
CA ARG A 134 -4.02 -15.47 -0.35
C ARG A 134 -4.94 -14.76 -1.34
N GLY A 135 -4.34 -13.95 -2.21
CA GLY A 135 -5.06 -13.19 -3.24
C GLY A 135 -5.77 -11.93 -2.75
N THR A 136 -5.71 -11.61 -1.46
CA THR A 136 -6.12 -10.27 -1.00
C THR A 136 -5.18 -9.21 -1.53
N ILE A 137 -5.70 -8.01 -1.78
CA ILE A 137 -4.89 -6.83 -2.10
C ILE A 137 -4.78 -5.91 -0.88
N GLU A 138 -3.68 -5.15 -0.82
CA GLU A 138 -3.35 -4.24 0.28
C GLU A 138 -2.64 -3.02 -0.31
N PRO A 139 -3.39 -2.02 -0.81
CA PRO A 139 -2.82 -0.71 -1.15
C PRO A 139 -2.27 -0.04 0.10
N ASP A 140 -1.28 0.83 -0.04
CA ASP A 140 -0.71 1.57 1.09
C ASP A 140 -1.73 2.47 1.80
N LEU A 141 -2.62 3.09 1.01
CA LEU A 141 -3.56 4.11 1.49
C LEU A 141 -4.84 4.07 0.67
N VAL A 142 -5.98 4.15 1.35
CA VAL A 142 -7.29 4.37 0.71
C VAL A 142 -8.00 5.52 1.39
N LEU A 143 -8.40 6.50 0.59
CA LEU A 143 -9.31 7.56 1.03
C LEU A 143 -10.75 7.10 0.82
N HIS A 144 -11.61 7.39 1.79
CA HIS A 144 -12.99 6.92 1.78
C HIS A 144 -13.96 7.86 2.52
N GLU A 145 -15.24 7.61 2.37
CA GLU A 145 -16.34 8.42 2.94
C GLU A 145 -16.70 8.01 4.37
N GLY A 146 -15.67 7.80 5.20
CA GLY A 146 -15.82 7.31 6.59
C GLY A 146 -15.90 5.79 6.74
N GLN A 147 -16.18 5.05 5.66
CA GLN A 147 -16.21 3.58 5.64
C GLN A 147 -15.20 3.04 4.61
N PRO A 148 -14.29 2.12 4.95
CA PRO A 148 -13.24 1.65 4.03
C PRO A 148 -13.72 1.02 2.71
N TYR A 149 -14.98 0.58 2.64
CA TYR A 149 -15.58 0.06 1.41
C TYR A 149 -16.21 1.15 0.50
N ARG A 150 -16.31 2.41 0.95
CA ARG A 150 -16.76 3.56 0.13
C ARG A 150 -15.56 4.33 -0.41
N VAL A 151 -14.85 3.70 -1.34
CA VAL A 151 -13.53 4.12 -1.83
C VAL A 151 -13.63 5.37 -2.70
N GLN A 152 -12.87 6.41 -2.36
CA GLN A 152 -12.74 7.62 -3.18
C GLN A 152 -11.46 7.57 -4.03
N GLU A 153 -10.31 7.31 -3.41
CA GLU A 153 -9.03 7.24 -4.09
C GLU A 153 -8.10 6.21 -3.42
N THR A 154 -7.30 5.52 -4.23
CA THR A 154 -6.32 4.52 -3.78
C THR A 154 -4.92 5.02 -4.10
N TYR A 155 -4.02 5.02 -3.12
CA TYR A 155 -2.63 5.43 -3.27
C TYR A 155 -1.70 4.27 -2.94
N ASP A 156 -0.60 4.20 -3.68
CA ASP A 156 0.48 3.25 -3.46
C ASP A 156 1.82 4.00 -3.56
N LEU A 157 2.62 3.92 -2.50
CA LEU A 157 3.91 4.54 -2.39
C LEU A 157 4.96 3.60 -2.98
N LYS A 158 5.88 4.13 -3.78
CA LYS A 158 6.97 3.35 -4.36
C LYS A 158 8.31 3.98 -4.01
N PHE A 159 9.18 3.15 -3.44
CA PHE A 159 10.53 3.55 -3.03
C PHE A 159 11.59 2.79 -3.83
N PRO A 160 11.97 3.25 -5.03
CA PRO A 160 13.10 2.67 -5.73
C PRO A 160 14.38 2.83 -4.91
N CYS A 161 15.15 1.74 -4.78
CA CYS A 161 16.33 1.73 -3.94
C CYS A 161 17.43 2.68 -4.45
N ALA A 162 17.79 2.57 -5.75
CA ALA A 162 18.91 3.32 -6.32
C ALA A 162 18.51 4.59 -7.09
N ASN A 163 17.63 4.47 -8.10
CA ASN A 163 17.28 5.57 -9.00
C ASN A 163 15.90 6.14 -8.67
N THR A 164 15.84 7.38 -8.18
CA THR A 164 14.60 8.12 -7.92
C THR A 164 14.22 9.10 -9.03
N SER A 165 15.10 9.34 -10.00
CA SER A 165 14.87 10.31 -11.09
C SER A 165 13.91 9.81 -12.17
N GLN A 166 13.55 8.53 -12.14
CA GLN A 166 12.59 7.93 -13.08
C GLN A 166 11.48 7.25 -12.29
N ARG A 167 10.25 7.38 -12.80
CA ARG A 167 9.09 6.75 -12.18
C ARG A 167 9.14 5.25 -12.38
N VAL A 168 8.99 4.49 -11.30
CA VAL A 168 8.85 3.03 -11.42
C VAL A 168 7.45 2.66 -11.92
N PRO A 169 7.32 1.66 -12.81
CA PRO A 169 6.02 1.18 -13.23
C PRO A 169 5.33 0.43 -12.08
N TRP A 170 4.00 0.30 -12.18
CA TRP A 170 3.26 -0.67 -11.38
C TRP A 170 3.85 -2.07 -11.56
N ARG A 171 4.04 -2.78 -10.45
CA ARG A 171 4.62 -4.12 -10.46
C ARG A 171 3.65 -5.12 -11.11
N THR A 172 4.20 -6.04 -11.89
CA THR A 172 3.49 -7.27 -12.29
C THR A 172 3.63 -8.31 -11.19
N TYR A 173 2.53 -8.93 -10.79
CA TYR A 173 2.56 -9.97 -9.77
C TYR A 173 3.39 -11.18 -10.24
N PRO A 174 4.30 -11.69 -9.39
CA PRO A 174 5.23 -12.76 -9.77
C PRO A 174 4.51 -14.10 -9.91
N ARG A 175 5.22 -15.08 -10.49
CA ARG A 175 4.76 -16.47 -10.55
C ARG A 175 4.41 -17.03 -9.18
N GLY A 176 3.32 -17.77 -9.09
CA GLY A 176 2.80 -18.37 -7.86
C GLY A 176 1.92 -17.43 -7.02
N HIS A 177 1.74 -16.17 -7.43
CA HIS A 177 0.78 -15.26 -6.82
C HIS A 177 -0.64 -15.53 -7.35
N ALA A 178 -1.67 -15.29 -6.54
CA ALA A 178 -3.07 -15.48 -6.97
C ALA A 178 -3.48 -14.56 -8.15
N HIS A 179 -2.75 -13.46 -8.32
CA HIS A 179 -2.91 -12.49 -9.41
C HIS A 179 -1.74 -12.57 -10.41
N GLU A 180 -1.06 -13.72 -10.52
CA GLU A 180 0.13 -13.91 -11.37
C GLU A 180 -0.05 -13.29 -12.77
N GLY A 181 0.96 -12.55 -13.21
CA GLY A 181 0.96 -11.92 -14.55
C GLY A 181 0.13 -10.63 -14.65
N SER A 182 -0.74 -10.35 -13.69
CA SER A 182 -1.53 -9.11 -13.67
C SER A 182 -0.70 -7.92 -13.20
N ASN A 183 -0.98 -6.74 -13.78
CA ASN A 183 -0.43 -5.47 -13.33
C ASN A 183 -1.14 -5.01 -12.05
N GLN A 184 -0.39 -4.71 -10.99
CA GLN A 184 -0.95 -4.31 -9.69
C GLN A 184 -1.91 -3.12 -9.77
N GLY A 185 -1.58 -2.08 -10.56
CA GLY A 185 -2.45 -0.92 -10.72
C GLY A 185 -3.75 -1.25 -11.46
N THR A 186 -3.71 -2.21 -12.38
CA THR A 186 -4.93 -2.73 -13.02
C THR A 186 -5.80 -3.48 -12.02
N VAL A 187 -5.21 -4.36 -11.20
CA VAL A 187 -5.94 -5.10 -10.17
C VAL A 187 -6.61 -4.14 -9.17
N TYR A 188 -5.90 -3.10 -8.71
CA TYR A 188 -6.49 -2.09 -7.82
C TYR A 188 -7.63 -1.32 -8.49
N ARG A 189 -7.46 -0.89 -9.75
CA ARG A 189 -8.50 -0.19 -10.51
C ARG A 189 -9.77 -1.03 -10.65
N GLU A 190 -9.62 -2.30 -10.99
CA GLU A 190 -10.75 -3.22 -11.21
C GLU A 190 -11.45 -3.56 -9.88
N ALA A 191 -10.67 -3.80 -8.83
CA ALA A 191 -11.18 -4.19 -7.51
C ALA A 191 -11.82 -3.03 -6.74
N LEU A 192 -11.21 -1.84 -6.78
CA LEU A 192 -11.56 -0.71 -5.91
C LEU A 192 -12.22 0.45 -6.63
N GLY A 193 -12.21 0.45 -7.97
CA GLY A 193 -12.66 1.55 -8.79
C GLY A 193 -11.68 2.74 -8.79
N GLY A 194 -11.89 3.66 -9.74
CA GLY A 194 -11.01 4.81 -9.93
C GLY A 194 -9.61 4.42 -10.42
N LYS A 195 -8.81 5.42 -10.81
CA LYS A 195 -7.41 5.20 -11.20
C LYS A 195 -6.54 5.24 -9.94
N PRO A 196 -5.82 4.16 -9.57
CA PRO A 196 -4.93 4.20 -8.43
C PRO A 196 -3.75 5.12 -8.72
N VAL A 197 -3.25 5.74 -7.66
CA VAL A 197 -2.31 6.85 -7.71
C VAL A 197 -0.96 6.40 -7.17
N LEU A 198 0.12 6.68 -7.91
CA LEU A 198 1.48 6.38 -7.48
C LEU A 198 2.11 7.60 -6.81
N VAL A 199 2.71 7.39 -5.64
CA VAL A 199 3.53 8.40 -4.96
C VAL A 199 4.97 7.91 -4.95
N GLN A 200 5.90 8.70 -5.47
CA GLN A 200 7.33 8.37 -5.45
C GLN A 200 8.12 9.56 -4.92
N PRO A 201 9.13 9.35 -4.06
CA PRO A 201 10.04 10.41 -3.66
C PRO A 201 10.64 11.13 -4.88
N HIS A 202 10.79 12.45 -4.77
CA HIS A 202 11.38 13.42 -5.70
C HIS A 202 10.54 13.67 -6.96
N LEU A 203 9.66 12.73 -7.33
CA LEU A 203 8.74 12.87 -8.47
C LEU A 203 7.29 13.13 -8.05
N GLY A 204 7.00 13.04 -6.75
CA GLY A 204 5.66 13.23 -6.20
C GLY A 204 4.62 12.28 -6.79
N VAL A 205 3.40 12.82 -6.93
CA VAL A 205 2.20 12.08 -7.30
C VAL A 205 2.07 11.92 -8.82
N ALA A 206 1.77 10.71 -9.29
CA ALA A 206 1.30 10.45 -10.65
C ALA A 206 -0.10 9.86 -10.63
N ARG A 207 -1.00 10.57 -11.30
CA ARG A 207 -2.40 10.24 -11.46
C ARG A 207 -2.71 9.59 -12.79
#